data_AF-A0AAV6K977-F1
#
_entry.id   AF-A0AAV6K977-F1
#
_cell.length_a   1.000
_cell.length_b   1.000
_cell.length_c   1.000
_cell.angle_alpha   90.00
_cell.angle_beta   90.00
_cell.angle_gamma   90.00
#
_symmetry.space_group_name_H-M   'P 1'
#
loop_
_entity.id
_entity.type
_entity.pdbx_description
1 polymer ?
#
loop_
_entity_poly.entity_id
_entity_poly.type
_entity_poly.pdbx_seq_one_letter_code
_entity_poly.pdbx_strand_id
1 'polypeptide(L)' 'MLLNYFWTGIDHISVDGEKGIVTVIGDVDPVLVTNQVRRTRKIVQIISVSPHKTPEKKPSDEKKK' A
#
# COMPACT_ATOMS: atom_id res chain seq x y z
N MET A 1 18.06 -0.13 -21.49
CA MET A 1 17.08 -1.05 -20.90
C MET A 1 16.38 -0.28 -19.78
N LEU A 2 15.30 0.43 -20.11
CA LEU A 2 14.63 1.37 -19.21
C LEU A 2 13.68 0.58 -18.30
N LEU A 3 14.00 0.53 -17.01
CA LEU A 3 13.17 -0.03 -15.93
C LEU A 3 11.97 0.90 -15.65
N ASN A 4 11.09 1.08 -16.63
CA ASN A 4 9.79 1.72 -16.42
C ASN A 4 8.75 0.64 -16.16
N TYR A 5 8.86 -0.06 -15.02
CA TYR A 5 7.70 -0.72 -14.45
C TYR A 5 6.90 0.38 -13.76
N PHE A 6 6.02 1.03 -14.54
CA PHE A 6 4.98 1.88 -13.97
C PHE A 6 4.20 1.02 -12.97
N TRP A 7 4.13 1.49 -11.73
CA TRP A 7 3.42 0.85 -10.64
C TRP A 7 1.93 1.00 -10.95
N THR A 8 1.40 0.10 -11.77
CA THR A 8 -0.01 0.09 -12.17
C THR A 8 -0.83 -0.52 -11.04
N GLY A 9 -1.93 0.15 -10.69
CA GLY A 9 -2.84 -0.33 -9.66
C GLY A 9 -2.43 -0.06 -8.21
N ILE A 10 -1.40 0.76 -7.95
CA ILE A 10 -1.09 1.20 -6.58
C ILE A 10 -1.64 2.61 -6.36
N ASP A 11 -2.56 2.74 -5.41
CA ASP A 11 -3.19 4.01 -5.04
C ASP A 11 -2.37 4.74 -3.98
N HIS A 12 -1.92 4.02 -2.95
CA HIS A 12 -1.21 4.61 -1.82
C HIS A 12 -0.20 3.64 -1.20
N ILE A 13 0.95 4.18 -0.79
CA ILE A 13 1.99 3.44 -0.06
C ILE A 13 2.29 4.20 1.23
N SER A 14 2.22 3.52 2.36
CA SER A 14 2.67 4.03 3.65
C SER A 14 3.77 3.17 4.22
N VAL A 15 4.78 3.79 4.83
CA VAL A 15 5.89 3.08 5.48
C VAL A 15 5.92 3.52 6.94
N ASP A 16 5.73 2.56 7.84
CA ASP A 16 5.98 2.71 9.26
C ASP A 16 7.44 2.28 9.53
N GLY A 17 8.34 3.26 9.59
CA GLY A 17 9.78 3.02 9.80
C GLY A 17 10.13 2.51 11.19
N GLU A 18 9.30 2.78 12.20
CA GLU A 18 9.52 2.30 13.56
C GLU A 18 9.21 0.80 13.66
N LYS A 19 8.12 0.37 13.00
CA LYS A 19 7.72 -1.04 12.98
C LYS A 19 8.33 -1.84 11.82
N GLY A 20 8.94 -1.16 10.84
CA GLY A 20 9.43 -1.77 9.61
C GLY A 20 8.32 -2.35 8.73
N ILE A 21 7.12 -1.76 8.79
CA ILE A 21 5.93 -2.26 8.07
C ILE A 21 5.67 -1.37 6.85
N VAL A 22 5.40 -2.00 5.71
CA VAL A 22 4.96 -1.32 4.49
C VAL A 22 3.51 -1.69 4.21
N THR A 23 2.67 -0.69 4.13
CA THR A 23 1.25 -0.82 3.78
C THR A 23 1.05 -0.34 2.35
N VAL A 24 0.52 -1.21 1.50
CA VAL A 24 0.19 -0.90 0.11
C VAL A 24 -1.32 -0.98 -0.07
N ILE A 25 -1.90 0.07 -0.65
CA ILE A 25 -3.31 0.15 -0.99
C ILE A 25 -3.39 0.27 -2.51
N GLY A 26 -4.23 -0.56 -3.12
CA GLY A 26 -4.48 -0.54 -4.56
C GLY A 26 -4.91 -1.92 -5.07
N ASP A 27 -5.26 -1.97 -6.36
CA ASP A 27 -5.49 -3.20 -7.12
C ASP A 27 -4.14 -3.77 -7.60
N VAL A 28 -3.44 -4.45 -6.69
CA VAL A 28 -2.15 -5.07 -6.97
C VAL A 28 -2.03 -6.42 -6.26
N ASP A 29 -1.39 -7.37 -6.94
CA ASP A 29 -1.07 -8.67 -6.34
C ASP A 29 0.04 -8.51 -5.27
N PRO A 30 -0.22 -8.87 -3.99
CA PRO A 30 0.76 -8.79 -2.91
C PRO A 30 2.03 -9.62 -3.17
N VAL A 31 1.94 -10.71 -3.95
CA VAL A 31 3.11 -11.53 -4.31
C VAL A 31 4.06 -10.75 -5.22
N LEU A 32 3.54 -9.97 -6.17
CA LEU A 32 4.36 -9.13 -7.05
C LEU A 32 5.08 -8.03 -6.25
N VAL A 33 4.37 -7.41 -5.30
CA VAL A 33 4.94 -6.40 -4.41
C VAL A 33 6.09 -6.99 -3.60
N THR A 34 5.89 -8.14 -2.96
CA THR A 34 6.95 -8.78 -2.17
C THR A 34 8.15 -9.20 -3.02
N ASN A 35 7.94 -9.71 -4.23
CA ASN A 35 9.02 -10.02 -5.17
C ASN A 35 9.84 -8.78 -5.53
N GLN A 36 9.19 -7.64 -5.74
CA GLN A 36 9.87 -6.39 -6.03
C GLN A 36 10.69 -5.90 -4.84
N VAL A 37 10.16 -5.96 -3.62
CA VAL A 37 10.91 -5.56 -2.42
C VAL A 37 12.10 -6.51 -2.17
N ARG A 38 11.94 -7.81 -2.42
CA ARG A 38 13.04 -8.79 -2.29
C ARG A 38 14.24 -8.49 -3.22
N ARG A 39 14.02 -7.83 -4.37
CA ARG A 39 15.13 -7.38 -5.24
C ARG A 39 16.05 -6.37 -4.55
N THR A 40 15.57 -5.65 -3.55
CA THR A 40 16.38 -4.73 -2.74
C THR A 40 17.23 -5.43 -1.66
N ARG A 41 17.28 -6.78 -1.68
CA ARG A 41 17.94 -7.64 -0.69
C ARG A 41 17.37 -7.52 0.73
N LYS A 42 16.12 -7.12 0.86
CA LYS A 42 15.38 -7.09 2.13
C LYS A 42 14.48 -8.32 2.23
N ILE A 43 14.34 -8.85 3.45
CA ILE A 43 13.39 -9.93 3.76
C ILE A 43 12.05 -9.28 4.07
N VAL A 44 11.01 -9.76 3.38
CA VAL A 44 9.63 -9.28 3.55
C VAL A 44 8.73 -10.47 3.82
N GLN A 45 7.84 -10.28 4.80
CA GLN A 45 6.77 -11.20 5.15
C GLN A 45 5.43 -10.50 4.91
N ILE A 46 4.49 -11.22 4.31
CA ILE A 46 3.11 -10.74 4.18
C ILE A 46 2.44 -10.96 5.54
N ILE A 47 2.07 -9.86 6.20
CA ILE A 47 1.44 -9.91 7.53
C ILE A 47 -0.07 -10.11 7.39
N SER A 48 -0.71 -9.36 6.50
CA SER A 48 -2.14 -9.46 6.23
C SER A 48 -2.47 -8.89 4.86
N VAL A 49 -3.45 -9.49 4.19
CA VAL A 49 -4.05 -9.01 2.95
C VAL A 49 -5.54 -8.86 3.21
N SER A 50 -6.03 -7.64 3.21
CA SER A 50 -7.45 -7.35 3.39
C SER A 50 -7.94 -6.55 2.19
N PRO A 51 -9.10 -6.91 1.59
CA PRO A 51 -9.72 -6.04 0.61
C PRO A 51 -9.97 -4.68 1.27
N HIS A 52 -9.42 -3.62 0.70
CA HIS A 52 -9.50 -2.29 1.29
C HIS A 52 -10.97 -1.86 1.29
N LYS A 53 -11.58 -1.87 2.48
CA LYS A 53 -12.93 -1.35 2.69
C LYS A 53 -12.86 0.16 2.42
N THR A 54 -13.51 0.60 1.35
CA THR A 54 -13.67 2.03 1.01
C THR A 54 -14.04 2.80 2.28
N PRO A 55 -13.33 3.89 2.62
CA PRO A 55 -13.72 4.72 3.76
C PRO A 55 -15.14 5.24 3.48
N GLU A 56 -16.11 4.81 4.29
CA GLU A 56 -17.40 5.48 4.38
C GLU A 56 -17.10 6.96 4.67
N LYS A 57 -17.44 7.82 3.70
CA LYS A 57 -17.40 9.27 3.86
C LYS A 57 -18.14 9.60 5.16
N LYS A 58 -17.42 9.97 6.22
CA LYS A 58 -18.07 10.66 7.34
C LYS A 58 -18.60 11.98 6.76
N PRO A 59 -19.91 12.25 6.81
CA PRO A 59 -20.41 13.54 6.38
C PRO A 59 -19.77 14.61 7.27
N SER A 60 -19.18 15.61 6.60
CA SER A 60 -18.80 16.88 7.20
C SER A 60 -20.07 17.55 7.71
N ASP A 61 -20.23 17.66 9.03
CA ASP A 61 -21.16 18.63 9.60
C ASP A 61 -20.33 19.73 10.27
N GLU A 62 -19.87 20.63 9.42
CA GLU A 62 -19.66 22.02 9.81
C GLU A 62 -21.03 22.61 10.11
N LYS A 63 -21.39 22.67 11.39
CA LYS A 63 -22.48 23.54 11.85
C LYS A 63 -21.98 24.49 12.93
N LYS A 64 -21.38 25.56 12.43
CA LYS A 64 -21.49 26.93 12.94
C LYS A 64 -22.78 27.15 13.76
N LYS A 65 -22.66 27.31 15.08
CA LYS A 65 -23.33 28.35 15.87
C LYS A 65 -22.75 28.44 17.28
#